data_AF-A0A925UWP0-F1
#
_entry.id   AF-A0A925UWP0-F1
#
_cell.length_a   1.000
_cell.length_b   1.000
_cell.length_c   1.000
_cell.angle_alpha   90.00
_cell.angle_beta   90.00
_cell.angle_gamma   90.00
#
_symmetry.space_group_name_H-M   'P 1'
#
loop_
_entity.id
_entity.type
_entity.pdbx_description
1 polymer ?
#
loop_
_entity_poly.entity_id
_entity_poly.type
_entity_poly.pdbx_seq_one_letter_code
_entity_poly.pdbx_strand_id
1 'polypeptide(L)'
;MKLAFVAGCVGFAILGISLGGNPFGFAALLVSVSFGIGAVIWWIAGLKKTDPYDLSQLQRVHEQEERRAIEDQLEQIDSAGNAICLNCSTHFDPMLNLCPRCGKSIYH
;
A
#
# COMPACT_ATOMS: atom_id res chain seq x y z
N MET A 1 23.65 20.80 -5.30
CA MET A 1 24.41 20.10 -4.22
C MET A 1 24.82 18.68 -4.58
N LYS A 2 23.96 17.85 -5.18
CA LYS A 2 24.29 16.44 -5.54
C LYS A 2 25.53 16.27 -6.44
N LEU A 3 25.71 17.16 -7.42
CA LEU A 3 26.83 17.10 -8.38
C LEU A 3 28.21 17.40 -7.75
N ALA A 4 28.27 18.32 -6.78
CA ALA A 4 29.52 18.65 -6.09
C ALA A 4 30.02 17.49 -5.21
N PHE A 5 29.09 16.75 -4.61
CA PHE A 5 29.40 15.59 -3.77
C PHE A 5 29.98 14.43 -4.59
N VAL A 6 29.39 14.17 -5.76
CA VAL A 6 29.87 13.13 -6.68
C VAL A 6 31.25 13.51 -7.25
N ALA A 7 31.45 14.76 -7.64
CA ALA A 7 32.75 15.25 -8.13
C ALA A 7 33.86 15.14 -7.07
N GLY A 8 33.55 15.44 -5.79
CA GLY A 8 34.50 15.29 -4.69
C GLY A 8 34.92 13.84 -4.44
N CYS A 9 33.99 12.89 -4.51
CA CYS A 9 34.27 11.46 -4.32
C CYS A 9 35.17 10.90 -5.43
N VAL A 10 34.93 11.31 -6.68
CA VAL A 10 35.74 10.89 -7.83
C VAL A 10 37.14 11.50 -7.76
N GLY A 11 37.27 12.77 -7.35
CA GLY A 11 38.56 13.42 -7.17
C GLY A 11 39.43 12.74 -6.10
N PHE A 12 38.84 12.37 -4.95
CA PHE A 12 39.55 11.67 -3.89
C PHE A 12 39.94 10.24 -4.25
N ALA A 13 39.10 9.53 -5.01
CA ALA A 13 39.42 8.19 -5.50
C ALA A 13 40.61 8.22 -6.48
N ILE A 14 40.65 9.19 -7.39
CA ILE A 14 41.76 9.35 -8.35
C ILE A 14 43.06 9.71 -7.62
N LEU A 15 43.00 10.63 -6.63
CA LEU A 15 44.15 10.96 -5.78
C LEU A 15 44.67 9.75 -4.97
N GLY A 16 43.77 8.94 -4.40
CA GLY A 16 44.12 7.73 -3.66
C GLY A 16 44.83 6.68 -4.52
N ILE A 17 44.38 6.47 -5.76
CA ILE A 17 45.02 5.56 -6.72
C ILE A 17 46.39 6.11 -7.16
N SER A 18 46.50 7.43 -7.33
CA SER A 18 47.72 8.09 -7.81
C SER A 18 48.86 8.09 -6.78
N LEU A 19 48.54 8.12 -5.48
CA LEU A 19 49.55 8.10 -4.40
C LEU A 19 50.10 6.70 -4.06
N GLY A 20 49.53 5.63 -4.66
CA GLY A 20 49.99 4.25 -4.47
C GLY A 20 49.77 3.69 -3.06
N GLY A 21 50.47 2.58 -2.74
CA GLY A 21 50.33 1.81 -1.48
C GLY A 21 50.89 2.47 -0.22
N ASN A 22 51.05 3.79 -0.21
CA ASN A 22 51.49 4.53 0.96
C ASN A 22 50.34 4.61 2.00
N PRO A 23 50.66 4.72 3.31
CA PRO A 23 49.64 4.79 4.36
C PRO A 23 48.67 5.97 4.16
N PHE A 24 49.14 7.08 3.57
CA PHE A 24 48.30 8.22 3.20
C PHE A 24 47.34 7.92 2.03
N GLY A 25 47.73 7.06 1.07
CA GLY A 25 46.86 6.63 -0.03
C GLY A 25 45.75 5.69 0.46
N PHE A 26 46.08 4.77 1.36
CA PHE A 26 45.08 3.92 2.03
C PHE A 26 44.08 4.72 2.85
N ALA A 27 44.54 5.74 3.60
CA ALA A 27 43.65 6.62 4.35
C ALA A 27 42.66 7.36 3.44
N ALA A 28 43.14 7.88 2.29
CA ALA A 28 42.29 8.56 1.30
C ALA A 28 41.23 7.63 0.68
N LEU A 29 41.58 6.37 0.41
CA LEU A 29 40.62 5.36 -0.09
C LEU A 29 39.54 5.03 0.94
N LEU A 30 39.89 4.87 2.23
CA LEU A 30 38.89 4.60 3.27
C LEU A 30 37.90 5.75 3.46
N VAL A 31 38.39 7.00 3.40
CA VAL A 31 37.53 8.19 3.45
C VAL A 31 36.60 8.24 2.23
N SER A 32 37.12 7.95 1.03
CA SER A 32 36.33 7.86 -0.20
C SER A 32 35.22 6.80 -0.10
N VAL A 33 35.52 5.60 0.41
CA VAL A 33 34.56 4.50 0.52
C VAL A 33 33.45 4.83 1.54
N SER A 34 33.81 5.37 2.71
CA SER A 34 32.81 5.74 3.73
C SER A 34 31.85 6.82 3.23
N PHE A 35 32.35 7.81 2.48
CA PHE A 35 31.51 8.80 1.80
C PHE A 35 30.64 8.18 0.71
N GLY A 36 31.18 7.23 -0.08
CA GLY A 36 30.43 6.51 -1.10
C GLY A 36 29.24 5.74 -0.50
N ILE A 37 29.45 5.02 0.60
CA ILE A 37 28.39 4.32 1.32
C ILE A 37 27.33 5.31 1.82
N GLY A 38 27.74 6.42 2.42
CA GLY A 38 26.82 7.48 2.87
C GLY A 38 25.98 8.07 1.73
N ALA A 39 26.59 8.31 0.57
CA ALA A 39 25.89 8.81 -0.61
C ALA A 39 24.87 7.79 -1.17
N VAL A 40 25.22 6.51 -1.18
CA VAL A 40 24.32 5.41 -1.59
C VAL A 40 23.14 5.30 -0.64
N ILE A 41 23.38 5.31 0.68
CA ILE A 41 22.31 5.28 1.69
C ILE A 41 21.39 6.49 1.53
N TRP A 42 21.94 7.70 1.36
CA TRP A 42 21.15 8.91 1.17
C TRP A 42 20.34 8.89 -0.14
N TRP A 43 20.88 8.34 -1.22
CA TRP A 43 20.14 8.14 -2.47
C TRP A 43 18.97 7.16 -2.27
N ILE A 44 19.23 6.00 -1.67
CA ILE A 44 18.21 4.97 -1.42
C ILE A 44 17.14 5.50 -0.46
N ALA A 45 17.52 6.24 0.58
CA ALA A 45 16.59 6.89 1.50
C ALA A 45 15.74 7.97 0.80
N GLY A 46 16.31 8.69 -0.17
CA GLY A 46 15.56 9.64 -1.00
C GLY A 46 14.54 9.00 -1.94
N LEU A 47 14.73 7.72 -2.31
CA LEU A 47 13.75 6.93 -3.08
C LEU A 47 12.65 6.35 -2.19
N LYS A 48 12.98 5.97 -0.96
CA LYS A 48 12.00 5.55 0.05
C LYS A 48 11.37 6.76 0.75
N LYS A 49 10.51 7.49 0.03
CA LYS A 49 9.37 8.11 0.71
C LYS A 49 8.42 6.99 1.12
N THR A 50 8.73 6.32 2.22
CA THR A 50 7.80 5.42 2.88
C THR A 50 6.82 6.32 3.62
N ASP A 51 5.71 6.65 2.97
CA ASP A 51 4.68 7.45 3.61
C ASP A 51 4.14 6.67 4.83
N PRO A 52 4.22 7.24 6.05
CA PRO A 52 3.79 6.57 7.28
C PRO A 52 2.26 6.45 7.39
N TYR A 53 1.52 7.06 6.46
CA TYR A 53 0.07 6.95 6.30
C TYR A 53 -0.25 6.33 4.93
N ASP A 54 0.06 5.05 4.75
CA ASP A 54 -0.33 4.29 3.57
C ASP A 54 -1.80 3.85 3.69
N LEU A 55 -2.70 4.63 3.08
CA LEU A 55 -4.15 4.37 3.05
C LEU A 55 -4.53 3.18 2.16
N SER A 56 -3.59 2.58 1.44
CA SER A 56 -3.89 1.44 0.57
C SER A 56 -4.44 0.23 1.31
N GLN A 57 -4.11 0.07 2.60
CA GLN A 57 -4.69 -1.00 3.43
C GLN A 57 -6.16 -0.74 3.76
N LEU A 58 -6.53 0.51 4.08
CA LEU A 58 -7.92 0.90 4.35
C LEU A 58 -8.79 0.77 3.09
N GLN A 59 -8.24 1.16 1.94
CA GLN A 59 -8.95 1.06 0.66
C GLN A 59 -9.34 -0.40 0.34
N ARG A 60 -8.47 -1.37 0.62
CA ARG A 60 -8.75 -2.80 0.39
C ARG A 60 -9.88 -3.33 1.28
N VAL A 61 -9.94 -2.86 2.54
CA VAL A 61 -11.00 -3.25 3.46
C VAL A 61 -12.34 -2.67 3.01
N HIS A 62 -12.36 -1.39 2.62
CA HIS A 62 -13.59 -0.75 2.12
C HIS A 62 -14.12 -1.42 0.85
N GLU A 63 -13.23 -1.74 -0.10
CA GLU A 63 -13.61 -2.44 -1.33
C GLU A 63 -14.12 -3.88 -1.08
N GLN A 64 -13.64 -4.54 -0.02
CA GLN A 64 -14.18 -5.82 0.44
C GLN A 64 -15.56 -5.69 1.07
N GLU A 65 -15.78 -4.64 1.86
CA GLU A 65 -17.08 -4.38 2.50
C GLU A 65 -18.15 -4.05 1.46
N GLU A 66 -17.84 -3.21 0.46
CA GLU A 66 -18.77 -2.92 -0.63
C GLU A 66 -19.15 -4.19 -1.40
N ARG A 67 -18.20 -5.09 -1.69
CA ARG A 67 -18.52 -6.36 -2.36
C ARG A 67 -19.48 -7.22 -1.54
N ARG A 68 -19.27 -7.34 -0.22
CA ARG A 68 -20.16 -8.10 0.66
C ARG A 68 -21.54 -7.47 0.74
N ALA A 69 -21.63 -6.15 0.83
CA ALA A 69 -22.91 -5.45 0.87
C ALA A 69 -23.73 -5.66 -0.43
N ILE A 70 -23.06 -5.68 -1.58
CA ILE A 70 -23.71 -5.97 -2.87
C ILE A 70 -24.14 -7.43 -2.93
N GLU A 71 -23.31 -8.37 -2.45
CA GLU A 71 -23.63 -9.80 -2.41
C GLU A 71 -24.81 -10.09 -1.47
N ASP A 72 -24.84 -9.52 -0.27
CA ASP A 72 -25.96 -9.61 0.68
C ASP A 72 -27.26 -9.04 0.09
N GLN A 73 -27.18 -7.92 -0.64
CA GLN A 73 -28.33 -7.36 -1.37
C GLN A 73 -28.80 -8.26 -2.50
N LEU A 74 -27.87 -8.93 -3.19
CA LEU A 74 -28.20 -9.90 -4.23
C LEU A 74 -28.81 -11.17 -3.64
N GLU A 75 -28.34 -11.66 -2.49
CA GLU A 75 -28.92 -12.83 -1.80
C GLU A 75 -30.32 -12.56 -1.27
N GLN A 76 -30.63 -11.30 -0.91
CA GLN A 76 -31.98 -10.92 -0.52
C GLN A 76 -32.99 -10.89 -1.67
N ILE A 77 -32.51 -10.82 -2.93
CA ILE A 77 -33.35 -10.68 -4.12
C ILE A 77 -33.10 -11.89 -5.02
N ASP A 78 -34.05 -12.81 -5.07
CA ASP A 78 -33.97 -13.96 -5.98
C ASP A 78 -33.92 -13.48 -7.46
N SER A 79 -33.43 -14.33 -8.36
CA SER A 79 -33.23 -14.11 -9.81
C SER A 79 -34.46 -13.53 -10.55
N ALA A 80 -35.63 -13.58 -9.93
CA ALA A 80 -36.92 -13.09 -10.41
C ALA A 80 -37.37 -11.75 -9.76
N GLY A 81 -36.55 -11.11 -8.93
CA GLY A 81 -36.86 -9.84 -8.25
C GLY A 81 -37.68 -9.98 -6.96
N ASN A 82 -37.81 -11.20 -6.41
CA ASN A 82 -38.61 -11.46 -5.21
C ASN A 82 -37.75 -11.42 -3.94
N ALA A 83 -38.22 -10.75 -2.89
CA ALA A 83 -37.60 -10.76 -1.57
C ALA A 83 -37.87 -12.06 -0.82
N ILE A 84 -36.90 -12.52 -0.03
CA ILE A 84 -37.03 -13.74 0.78
C ILE A 84 -37.29 -13.37 2.25
N CYS A 85 -38.33 -13.97 2.85
CA CYS A 85 -38.61 -13.73 4.27
C CYS A 85 -37.66 -14.55 5.15
N LEU A 86 -36.82 -13.89 5.96
CA LEU A 86 -35.91 -14.56 6.88
C LEU A 86 -36.62 -15.43 7.96
N ASN A 87 -37.90 -15.18 8.23
CA ASN A 87 -38.65 -15.89 9.27
C ASN A 87 -39.36 -17.16 8.79
N CYS A 88 -39.81 -17.20 7.54
CA CYS A 88 -40.56 -18.34 6.98
C CYS A 88 -40.06 -18.81 5.61
N SER A 89 -38.92 -18.27 5.16
CA SER A 89 -38.21 -18.57 3.92
C SER A 89 -39.09 -18.57 2.67
N THR A 90 -40.19 -17.80 2.67
CA THR A 90 -41.04 -17.65 1.49
C THR A 90 -40.61 -16.46 0.66
N HIS A 91 -40.65 -16.64 -0.66
CA HIS A 91 -40.47 -15.59 -1.64
C HIS A 91 -41.76 -14.75 -1.73
N PHE A 92 -41.62 -13.44 -1.74
CA PHE A 92 -42.73 -12.49 -1.89
C PHE A 92 -42.24 -11.21 -2.58
N ASP A 93 -43.17 -10.38 -3.02
CA ASP A 93 -42.83 -9.13 -3.71
C ASP A 93 -42.27 -8.09 -2.71
N PRO A 94 -41.05 -7.54 -2.94
CA PRO A 94 -40.44 -6.54 -2.06
C PRO A 94 -41.28 -5.27 -1.85
N MET A 95 -42.27 -4.99 -2.71
CA MET A 95 -43.19 -3.87 -2.50
C MET A 95 -44.12 -4.04 -1.28
N LEU A 96 -44.34 -5.27 -0.82
CA LEU A 96 -45.08 -5.52 0.41
C LEU A 96 -44.13 -5.39 1.60
N ASN A 97 -44.23 -4.30 2.38
CA ASN A 97 -43.42 -4.08 3.59
C ASN A 97 -43.56 -5.16 4.69
N LEU A 98 -44.44 -6.14 4.51
CA LEU A 98 -44.70 -7.24 5.44
C LEU A 98 -44.83 -8.57 4.69
N CYS A 99 -44.35 -9.64 5.31
CA CYS A 99 -44.50 -10.98 4.74
C CYS A 99 -45.97 -11.45 4.77
N PRO A 100 -46.58 -11.85 3.64
CA PRO A 100 -47.98 -12.27 3.58
C PRO A 100 -48.28 -13.57 4.33
N ARG A 101 -47.25 -14.38 4.62
CA ARG A 101 -47.41 -15.68 5.30
C ARG A 101 -47.25 -15.60 6.82
N CYS A 102 -46.36 -14.75 7.32
CA CYS A 102 -46.04 -14.67 8.74
C CYS A 102 -46.31 -13.32 9.40
N GLY A 103 -46.67 -12.28 8.62
CA GLY A 103 -47.04 -10.97 9.13
C GLY A 103 -45.90 -10.16 9.76
N LYS A 104 -44.65 -10.60 9.68
CA LYS A 104 -43.48 -9.84 10.18
C LYS A 104 -42.98 -8.84 9.15
N SER A 105 -42.48 -7.69 9.63
CA SER A 105 -41.82 -6.67 8.81
C SER A 105 -40.45 -7.14 8.35
N ILE A 106 -40.04 -6.63 7.20
CA ILE A 106 -38.75 -6.94 6.56
C ILE A 106 -37.65 -6.01 7.10
N TYR A 107 -38.06 -4.83 7.56
CA TYR A 107 -37.21 -3.85 8.23
C TYR A 107 -37.22 -4.12 9.73
N HIS A 108 -36.03 -4.36 10.29
CA HIS A 108 -35.75 -4.38 11.71
C HIS A 108 -35.20 -3.02 12.14
#